data_AF-A0A323TKA9-F1
#
_entry.id   AF-A0A323TKA9-F1
#
_cell.length_a   1.000
_cell.length_b   1.000
_cell.length_c   1.000
_cell.angle_alpha   90.00
_cell.angle_beta   90.00
_cell.angle_gamma   90.00
#
_symmetry.space_group_name_H-M   'P 1'
#
loop_
_entity.id
_entity.type
_entity.pdbx_description
1 polymer ?
#
loop_
_entity_poly.entity_id
_entity_poly.type
_entity_poly.pdbx_seq_one_letter_code
_entity_poly.pdbx_strand_id
1 'polypeptide(L)'
;MTNMAPSSIRRYLAKLINAGWIDQRSNPKIKWDRTKQYRVNLIQIQKDLNQIGLYLEGYKVEIPLEVDPAEDDQDLIQHEANEVSNEELPFSDEERTYEDEPTEESTEDSPKEPSSIPYAEIITYLNEQTDKNFKPSVRKTQEKIRARWQEKHRLQDFQKVIDTKTAQWINDPSMNKFLRPETLFGTKFEAYLNEGDTSKESAFDLYVKGLE
;
A
#
# COMPACT_ATOMS: atom_id res chain seq x y z
N MET A 1 18.82 -14.24 -14.51
CA MET A 1 17.95 -13.90 -13.35
C MET A 1 18.79 -13.97 -12.08
N THR A 2 18.45 -13.22 -11.04
CA THR A 2 19.10 -13.34 -9.72
C THR A 2 18.69 -14.65 -9.04
N ASN A 3 19.63 -15.38 -8.44
CA ASN A 3 19.38 -16.64 -7.74
C ASN A 3 18.76 -16.42 -6.34
N MET A 4 17.58 -15.81 -6.29
CA MET A 4 16.94 -15.32 -5.07
C MET A 4 15.42 -15.55 -5.09
N ALA A 5 14.83 -15.80 -3.92
CA ALA A 5 13.39 -15.91 -3.76
C ALA A 5 12.66 -14.59 -4.16
N PRO A 6 11.51 -14.65 -4.86
CA PRO A 6 10.74 -13.46 -5.25
C PRO A 6 10.22 -12.59 -4.07
N SER A 7 10.21 -13.13 -2.85
CA SER A 7 9.98 -12.37 -1.61
C SER A 7 11.19 -11.49 -1.27
N SER A 8 12.40 -12.04 -1.29
CA SER A 8 13.66 -11.33 -1.04
C SER A 8 13.92 -10.25 -2.08
N ILE A 9 13.63 -10.51 -3.36
CA ILE A 9 13.74 -9.50 -4.43
C ILE A 9 12.80 -8.32 -4.15
N ARG A 10 11.52 -8.58 -3.83
CA ARG A 10 10.56 -7.52 -3.47
C ARG A 10 10.97 -6.74 -2.21
N ARG A 11 11.58 -7.40 -1.22
CA ARG A 11 12.11 -6.75 -0.01
C ARG A 11 13.24 -5.78 -0.31
N TYR A 12 14.15 -6.11 -1.24
CA TYR A 12 15.24 -5.21 -1.61
C TYR A 12 14.77 -4.08 -2.54
N LEU A 13 13.89 -4.36 -3.50
CA LEU A 13 13.25 -3.32 -4.30
C LEU A 13 12.53 -2.29 -3.42
N ALA A 14 11.82 -2.71 -2.37
CA ALA A 14 11.19 -1.79 -1.42
C ALA A 14 12.21 -0.89 -0.69
N LYS A 15 13.40 -1.39 -0.33
CA LYS A 15 14.47 -0.53 0.23
C LYS A 15 14.98 0.49 -0.78
N LEU A 16 15.22 0.07 -2.02
CA LEU A 16 15.75 0.90 -3.10
C LEU A 16 14.76 1.98 -3.56
N ILE A 17 13.46 1.67 -3.53
CA ILE A 17 12.37 2.65 -3.77
C ILE A 17 12.32 3.68 -2.63
N ASN A 18 12.39 3.24 -1.37
CA ASN A 18 12.40 4.15 -0.22
C ASN A 18 13.64 5.07 -0.18
N ALA A 19 14.73 4.70 -0.86
CA ALA A 19 15.93 5.51 -1.05
C ALA A 19 15.91 6.39 -2.32
N GLY A 20 14.83 6.37 -3.11
CA GLY A 20 14.73 7.13 -4.36
C GLY A 20 15.58 6.59 -5.53
N TRP A 21 16.34 5.51 -5.34
CA TRP A 21 17.23 4.90 -6.34
C TRP A 21 16.46 4.09 -7.41
N ILE A 22 15.21 3.72 -7.14
CA ILE A 22 14.35 2.99 -8.08
C ILE A 22 12.92 3.55 -8.08
N ASP A 23 12.44 3.93 -9.27
CA ASP A 23 11.03 4.25 -9.50
C ASP A 23 10.20 2.96 -9.65
N GLN A 24 8.91 3.02 -9.30
CA GLN A 24 7.97 1.91 -9.50
C GLN A 24 6.66 2.41 -10.15
N ARG A 25 6.33 1.89 -11.33
CA ARG A 25 5.06 2.16 -12.06
C ARG A 25 4.31 0.88 -12.40
N SER A 26 3.01 0.98 -12.73
CA SER A 26 2.28 -0.11 -13.40
C SER A 26 2.68 -0.16 -14.88
N ASN A 27 2.56 -1.31 -15.54
CA ASN A 27 2.74 -1.40 -17.00
C ASN A 27 1.65 -0.57 -17.71
N PRO A 28 2.02 0.50 -18.46
CA PRO A 28 1.02 1.39 -19.07
C PRO A 28 0.32 0.79 -20.30
N LYS A 29 0.83 -0.31 -20.88
CA LYS A 29 0.34 -0.84 -22.16
C LYS A 29 -1.05 -1.50 -22.09
N ILE A 30 -1.50 -1.96 -20.91
CA ILE A 30 -2.74 -2.73 -20.76
C ILE A 30 -3.42 -2.37 -19.44
N LYS A 31 -4.66 -1.85 -19.47
CA LYS A 31 -5.39 -1.38 -18.26
C LYS A 31 -5.62 -2.45 -17.19
N TRP A 32 -5.62 -3.74 -17.55
CA TRP A 32 -5.77 -4.86 -16.61
C TRP A 32 -4.44 -5.50 -16.18
N ASP A 33 -3.30 -5.15 -16.80
CA ASP A 33 -2.00 -5.68 -16.40
C ASP A 33 -1.48 -4.99 -15.13
N ARG A 34 -1.28 -5.79 -14.08
CA ARG A 34 -0.79 -5.35 -12.77
C ARG A 34 0.71 -5.58 -12.60
N THR A 35 1.42 -5.93 -13.68
CA THR A 35 2.88 -6.08 -13.70
C THR A 35 3.53 -4.74 -13.36
N LYS A 36 4.27 -4.73 -12.24
CA LYS A 36 5.07 -3.58 -11.83
C LYS A 36 6.33 -3.50 -12.68
N GLN A 37 6.55 -2.36 -13.31
CA GLN A 37 7.81 -1.98 -13.93
C GLN A 37 8.62 -1.15 -12.94
N TYR A 38 9.92 -1.40 -12.89
CA TYR A 38 10.88 -0.66 -12.07
C TYR A 38 11.89 0.03 -12.98
N ARG A 39 12.27 1.27 -12.67
CA ARG A 39 13.30 2.03 -13.41
C ARG A 39 14.39 2.44 -12.41
N VAL A 40 15.65 2.35 -12.80
CA VAL A 40 16.77 2.84 -11.99
C VAL A 40 16.88 4.35 -12.15
N ASN A 41 16.87 5.08 -11.03
CA ASN A 41 17.10 6.52 -11.00
C ASN A 41 18.61 6.78 -10.89
N LEU A 42 19.27 6.78 -12.04
CA LEU A 42 20.72 6.89 -12.15
C LEU A 42 21.28 8.23 -11.66
N ILE A 43 20.48 9.30 -11.76
CA ILE A 43 20.84 10.65 -11.30
C ILE A 43 20.92 10.69 -9.78
N GLN A 44 19.91 10.16 -9.07
CA GLN A 44 19.94 10.09 -7.61
C GLN A 44 21.09 9.20 -7.11
N ILE A 45 21.28 8.02 -7.73
CA ILE A 45 22.38 7.13 -7.38
C ILE A 45 23.74 7.83 -7.52
N GLN A 46 23.96 8.57 -8.61
CA GLN A 46 25.24 9.27 -8.81
C GLN A 46 25.41 10.48 -7.86
N LYS A 47 24.33 11.20 -7.50
CA LYS A 47 24.38 12.24 -6.46
C LYS A 47 24.78 11.65 -5.09
N ASP A 48 24.11 10.58 -4.67
CA ASP A 48 24.36 9.93 -3.39
C ASP A 48 25.77 9.28 -3.33
N LEU A 49 26.24 8.70 -4.44
CA LEU A 49 27.62 8.20 -4.55
C LEU A 49 28.64 9.34 -4.46
N ASN A 50 28.43 10.45 -5.15
CA ASN A 50 29.32 11.62 -5.09
C ASN A 50 29.45 12.15 -3.65
N GLN A 51 28.35 12.19 -2.88
CA GLN A 51 28.36 12.59 -1.46
C GLN A 51 29.20 11.65 -0.57
N ILE A 52 29.39 10.40 -1.00
CA ILE A 52 30.22 9.38 -0.32
C ILE A 52 31.66 9.36 -0.90
N GLY A 53 31.98 10.19 -1.89
CA GLY A 53 33.28 10.21 -2.57
C GLY A 53 33.48 9.08 -3.59
N LEU A 54 32.39 8.48 -4.07
CA LEU A 54 32.37 7.39 -5.04
C LEU A 54 31.71 7.83 -6.36
N TYR A 55 31.94 7.09 -7.44
CA TYR A 55 31.26 7.31 -8.72
C TYR A 55 30.98 6.02 -9.46
N LEU A 56 29.96 6.02 -10.33
CA LEU A 56 29.54 4.84 -11.09
C LEU A 56 30.32 4.73 -12.40
N GLU A 57 31.51 4.13 -12.33
CA GLU A 57 32.40 3.94 -13.49
C GLU A 57 31.67 3.32 -14.70
N GLY A 58 31.95 3.86 -15.89
CA GLY A 58 31.30 3.46 -17.15
C GLY A 58 29.96 4.15 -17.45
N TYR A 59 29.32 4.83 -16.49
CA TYR A 59 28.08 5.56 -16.71
C TYR A 59 28.32 7.07 -16.82
N LYS A 60 28.32 7.60 -18.05
CA LYS A 60 28.31 9.05 -18.29
C LYS A 60 26.95 9.63 -17.93
N VAL A 61 26.84 10.13 -16.69
CA VAL A 61 25.75 11.02 -16.26
C VAL A 61 26.35 12.41 -16.06
N GLU A 62 25.99 13.34 -16.92
CA GLU A 62 26.21 14.77 -16.69
C GLU A 62 25.27 15.19 -15.55
N ILE A 63 25.80 15.23 -14.32
CA ILE A 63 25.12 15.89 -13.22
C ILE A 63 25.38 17.39 -13.40
N PRO A 64 24.35 18.24 -13.49
CA PRO A 64 24.53 19.68 -13.31
C PRO A 64 25.12 19.90 -11.92
N LEU A 65 26.36 20.40 -11.86
CA LEU A 65 26.96 20.80 -10.60
C LEU A 65 26.08 21.89 -10.00
N GLU A 66 25.49 21.62 -8.83
CA GLU A 66 24.79 22.63 -8.05
C GLU A 66 25.87 23.56 -7.49
N VAL A 67 26.12 24.64 -8.22
CA VAL A 67 27.10 25.67 -7.86
C VAL A 67 26.62 26.35 -6.59
N ASP A 68 27.47 26.43 -5.57
CA ASP A 68 27.18 27.23 -4.38
C ASP A 68 26.91 28.69 -4.79
N PRO A 69 25.90 29.36 -4.20
CA PRO A 69 25.51 30.72 -4.61
C PRO A 69 26.46 31.77 -4.02
N ALA A 70 27.72 31.75 -4.44
CA ALA A 70 28.75 32.71 -4.05
C ALA A 70 29.80 32.92 -5.16
N GLU A 71 29.99 34.20 -5.49
CA GLU A 71 31.07 34.81 -6.30
C GLU A 71 31.02 34.58 -7.84
N ASP A 72 30.82 35.69 -8.55
CA ASP A 72 30.87 35.81 -10.01
C ASP A 72 32.31 35.66 -10.56
N ASP A 73 32.47 35.04 -11.74
CA ASP A 73 33.24 35.67 -12.83
C ASP A 73 32.90 35.07 -14.21
N GLN A 74 33.41 35.66 -15.30
CA GLN A 74 32.76 35.70 -16.62
C GLN A 74 33.26 34.73 -17.72
N ASP A 75 32.35 34.44 -18.66
CA ASP A 75 32.49 34.09 -20.10
C ASP A 75 33.27 32.86 -20.60
N LEU A 76 32.54 31.98 -21.33
CA LEU A 76 32.68 31.72 -22.79
C LEU A 76 31.48 30.81 -23.25
N ILE A 77 30.57 31.12 -24.19
CA ILE A 77 30.64 31.72 -25.55
C ILE A 77 31.36 30.76 -26.53
N GLN A 78 30.75 30.17 -27.58
CA GLN A 78 29.38 30.16 -28.15
C GLN A 78 29.09 28.73 -28.72
N HIS A 79 27.96 28.29 -29.31
CA HIS A 79 26.99 28.79 -30.33
C HIS A 79 25.60 28.12 -30.10
N GLU A 80 24.40 28.63 -30.47
CA GLU A 80 23.80 29.06 -31.77
C GLU A 80 23.20 27.86 -32.57
N ALA A 81 21.90 27.53 -32.49
CA ALA A 81 20.71 28.15 -33.16
C ALA A 81 20.59 27.76 -34.65
N ASN A 82 19.43 27.62 -35.32
CA ASN A 82 18.00 27.75 -34.97
C ASN A 82 17.14 26.88 -35.93
N GLU A 83 15.84 26.69 -35.66
CA GLU A 83 14.69 26.92 -36.58
C GLU A 83 13.41 26.16 -36.18
N VAL A 84 12.26 26.69 -36.65
CA VAL A 84 10.89 26.29 -36.29
C VAL A 84 10.06 26.15 -37.58
N SER A 85 9.18 25.14 -37.63
CA SER A 85 8.04 25.12 -38.56
C SER A 85 6.77 24.73 -37.80
N ASN A 86 5.75 25.59 -37.90
CA ASN A 86 4.39 25.30 -37.42
C ASN A 86 3.58 24.60 -38.51
N GLU A 87 2.55 23.85 -38.12
CA GLU A 87 1.30 23.80 -38.89
C GLU A 87 0.12 23.53 -37.95
N GLU A 88 -1.05 24.09 -38.25
CA GLU A 88 -2.23 24.12 -37.36
C GLU A 88 -3.30 23.06 -37.71
N LEU A 89 -4.37 23.05 -36.91
CA LEU A 89 -5.50 22.12 -36.95
C LEU A 89 -6.44 22.37 -38.15
N PRO A 90 -7.33 21.40 -38.46
CA PRO A 90 -8.76 21.58 -38.14
C PRO A 90 -9.28 20.48 -37.18
N PHE A 91 -10.14 20.78 -36.20
CA PHE A 91 -11.62 20.89 -36.32
C PHE A 91 -12.29 19.62 -36.91
N SER A 92 -13.38 19.10 -36.33
CA SER A 92 -14.54 19.83 -35.80
C SER A 92 -15.06 19.41 -34.42
N ASP A 93 -15.83 20.31 -33.79
CA ASP A 93 -16.66 20.06 -32.61
C ASP A 93 -17.86 19.12 -32.88
N GLU A 94 -18.46 18.58 -31.82
CA GLU A 94 -19.87 18.88 -31.51
C GLU A 94 -20.21 18.63 -30.02
N GLU A 95 -21.39 19.07 -29.57
CA GLU A 95 -21.77 19.18 -28.16
C GLU A 95 -22.36 17.90 -27.52
N ARG A 96 -22.33 17.88 -26.17
CA ARG A 96 -23.29 17.28 -25.22
C ARG A 96 -24.26 16.18 -25.70
N THR A 97 -24.27 15.08 -24.94
CA THR A 97 -25.44 14.75 -24.09
C THR A 97 -25.00 14.02 -22.81
N TYR A 98 -25.83 14.09 -21.77
CA TYR A 98 -25.79 13.15 -20.65
C TYR A 98 -26.76 12.00 -20.96
N GLU A 99 -26.32 10.75 -20.82
CA GLU A 99 -27.24 9.64 -20.51
C GLU A 99 -26.65 8.82 -19.36
N ASP A 100 -27.27 9.01 -18.20
CA ASP A 100 -27.28 8.09 -17.05
C ASP A 100 -28.51 7.19 -17.27
N GLU A 101 -28.35 5.87 -17.19
CA GLU A 101 -29.38 4.82 -17.11
C GLU A 101 -28.65 3.46 -16.87
N PRO A 102 -29.32 2.39 -16.39
CA PRO A 102 -28.68 1.39 -15.55
C PRO A 102 -28.72 -0.01 -16.16
N THR A 103 -28.49 -1.05 -15.35
CA THR A 103 -29.06 -2.38 -15.64
C THR A 103 -29.40 -3.11 -14.33
N GLU A 104 -30.70 -3.30 -14.11
CA GLU A 104 -31.30 -4.18 -13.10
C GLU A 104 -30.89 -5.64 -13.37
N GLU A 105 -30.52 -6.45 -12.37
CA GLU A 105 -31.36 -7.17 -11.40
C GLU A 105 -32.31 -8.22 -12.01
N SER A 106 -32.06 -9.49 -11.67
CA SER A 106 -32.95 -10.66 -11.57
C SER A 106 -32.05 -11.83 -11.12
N THR A 107 -32.18 -12.45 -9.94
CA THR A 107 -33.24 -13.40 -9.47
C THR A 107 -33.38 -14.65 -10.36
N GLU A 108 -33.54 -15.88 -9.85
CA GLU A 108 -33.46 -16.45 -8.49
C GLU A 108 -33.33 -17.98 -8.59
N ASP A 109 -32.79 -18.66 -7.56
CA ASP A 109 -33.37 -19.91 -7.02
C ASP A 109 -32.86 -20.18 -5.58
N SER A 110 -33.59 -20.98 -4.82
CA SER A 110 -33.59 -21.08 -3.34
C SER A 110 -33.40 -22.55 -2.87
N PRO A 111 -33.64 -22.96 -1.60
CA PRO A 111 -33.81 -22.20 -0.34
C PRO A 111 -32.93 -22.68 0.85
N LYS A 112 -32.52 -21.74 1.72
CA LYS A 112 -32.57 -21.83 3.21
C LYS A 112 -31.84 -20.67 3.90
N GLU A 113 -32.57 -19.99 4.80
CA GLU A 113 -32.09 -19.08 5.86
C GLU A 113 -30.84 -18.20 5.57
N PRO A 114 -31.02 -16.96 5.08
CA PRO A 114 -29.93 -16.01 4.92
C PRO A 114 -29.44 -15.51 6.28
N SER A 115 -28.54 -16.27 6.91
CA SER A 115 -27.62 -15.75 7.94
C SER A 115 -26.64 -14.78 7.28
N SER A 116 -27.15 -13.58 6.98
CA SER A 116 -26.43 -12.51 6.29
C SER A 116 -25.14 -12.18 7.03
N ILE A 117 -24.06 -12.00 6.27
CA ILE A 117 -22.73 -11.81 6.85
C ILE A 117 -22.68 -10.39 7.44
N PRO A 118 -22.40 -10.21 8.75
CA PRO A 118 -22.47 -8.92 9.44
C PRO A 118 -21.25 -8.05 9.16
N TYR A 119 -21.05 -7.70 7.88
CA TYR A 119 -19.92 -6.87 7.42
C TYR A 119 -19.89 -5.49 8.09
N ALA A 120 -21.06 -4.95 8.45
CA ALA A 120 -21.18 -3.69 9.16
C ALA A 120 -20.62 -3.80 10.58
N GLU A 121 -21.15 -4.71 11.40
CA GLU A 121 -20.76 -4.92 12.80
C GLU A 121 -19.26 -5.20 12.95
N ILE A 122 -18.69 -6.09 12.13
CA ILE A 122 -17.26 -6.45 12.16
C ILE A 122 -16.36 -5.22 11.89
N ILE A 123 -16.81 -4.30 11.04
CA ILE A 123 -16.02 -3.13 10.63
C ILE A 123 -16.27 -1.92 11.54
N THR A 124 -17.48 -1.73 12.04
CA THR A 124 -17.79 -0.77 13.11
C THR A 124 -16.97 -1.12 14.35
N TYR A 125 -16.94 -2.38 14.76
CA TYR A 125 -16.14 -2.81 15.92
C TYR A 125 -14.63 -2.55 15.73
N LEU A 126 -14.07 -2.87 14.55
CA LEU A 126 -12.67 -2.54 14.25
C LEU A 126 -12.41 -1.02 14.28
N ASN A 127 -13.35 -0.22 13.80
CA ASN A 127 -13.26 1.25 13.82
C ASN A 127 -13.23 1.78 15.26
N GLU A 128 -14.17 1.31 16.10
CA GLU A 128 -14.27 1.64 17.54
C GLU A 128 -13.01 1.26 18.31
N GLN A 129 -12.50 0.04 18.13
CA GLN A 129 -11.30 -0.43 18.84
C GLN A 129 -10.00 0.26 18.39
N THR A 130 -9.96 0.90 17.21
CA THR A 130 -8.69 1.39 16.63
C THR A 130 -8.64 2.86 16.25
N ASP A 131 -9.70 3.63 16.58
CA ASP A 131 -9.92 5.03 16.17
C ASP A 131 -9.73 5.24 14.66
N LYS A 132 -10.44 4.43 13.87
CA LYS A 132 -10.31 4.39 12.40
C LYS A 132 -11.67 4.41 11.71
N ASN A 133 -11.65 4.70 10.41
CA ASN A 133 -12.84 4.96 9.61
C ASN A 133 -12.87 4.09 8.33
N PHE A 134 -12.74 2.78 8.49
CA PHE A 134 -12.93 1.81 7.40
C PHE A 134 -14.41 1.69 7.02
N LYS A 135 -14.71 1.61 5.72
CA LYS A 135 -16.09 1.49 5.22
C LYS A 135 -16.47 0.00 5.00
N PRO A 136 -17.63 -0.48 5.51
CA PRO A 136 -18.06 -1.88 5.34
C PRO A 136 -18.49 -2.23 3.91
N SER A 137 -18.76 -1.23 3.06
CA SER A 137 -19.08 -1.38 1.63
C SER A 137 -17.87 -1.66 0.73
N VAL A 138 -16.64 -1.68 1.27
CA VAL A 138 -15.43 -1.93 0.46
C VAL A 138 -15.36 -3.39 0.04
N ARG A 139 -15.56 -3.67 -1.25
CA ARG A 139 -15.61 -5.04 -1.81
C ARG A 139 -14.43 -5.93 -1.38
N LYS A 140 -13.20 -5.41 -1.36
CA LYS A 140 -12.02 -6.17 -0.87
C LYS A 140 -12.11 -6.58 0.60
N THR A 141 -12.71 -5.75 1.44
CA THR A 141 -12.93 -6.02 2.87
C THR A 141 -13.98 -7.12 3.03
N GLN A 142 -15.07 -7.02 2.27
CA GLN A 142 -16.11 -8.05 2.20
C GLN A 142 -15.56 -9.38 1.66
N GLU A 143 -14.72 -9.36 0.62
CA GLU A 143 -14.02 -10.54 0.08
C GLU A 143 -13.21 -11.27 1.17
N LYS A 144 -12.55 -10.56 2.09
CA LYS A 144 -11.85 -11.18 3.23
C LYS A 144 -12.79 -11.76 4.28
N ILE A 145 -13.78 -10.98 4.72
CA ILE A 145 -14.75 -11.42 5.74
C ILE A 145 -15.53 -12.65 5.23
N ARG A 146 -15.99 -12.62 3.97
CA ARG A 146 -16.71 -13.73 3.33
C ARG A 146 -15.88 -15.02 3.27
N ALA A 147 -14.59 -14.92 2.92
CA ALA A 147 -13.71 -16.10 2.90
C ALA A 147 -13.62 -16.78 4.28
N ARG A 148 -13.42 -15.99 5.35
CA ARG A 148 -13.38 -16.49 6.73
C ARG A 148 -14.74 -17.03 7.19
N TRP A 149 -15.85 -16.40 6.79
CA TRP A 149 -17.20 -16.88 7.08
C TRP A 149 -17.53 -18.23 6.42
N GLN A 150 -17.01 -18.45 5.20
CA GLN A 150 -17.09 -19.71 4.46
C GLN A 150 -16.22 -20.81 5.07
N GLU A 151 -15.07 -20.45 5.67
CA GLU A 151 -14.24 -21.33 6.51
C GLU A 151 -14.88 -21.65 7.87
N LYS A 152 -16.12 -21.19 8.11
CA LYS A 152 -16.98 -21.38 9.30
C LYS A 152 -16.76 -20.43 10.47
N HIS A 153 -15.86 -19.45 10.37
CA HIS A 153 -15.70 -18.42 11.40
C HIS A 153 -16.95 -17.54 11.55
N ARG A 154 -17.20 -17.04 12.76
CA ARG A 154 -18.37 -16.23 13.14
C ARG A 154 -17.94 -14.94 13.82
N LEU A 155 -18.89 -14.03 14.05
CA LEU A 155 -18.65 -12.66 14.56
C LEU A 155 -17.65 -12.60 15.72
N GLN A 156 -17.80 -13.49 16.71
CA GLN A 156 -16.91 -13.59 17.88
C GLN A 156 -15.44 -13.86 17.52
N ASP A 157 -15.17 -14.65 16.47
CA ASP A 157 -13.79 -14.91 16.01
C ASP A 157 -13.15 -13.64 15.43
N PHE A 158 -13.94 -12.84 14.69
CA PHE A 158 -13.46 -11.56 14.15
C PHE A 158 -13.21 -10.56 15.28
N GLN A 159 -14.11 -10.48 16.27
CA GLN A 159 -13.95 -9.63 17.45
C GLN A 159 -12.69 -10.02 18.21
N LYS A 160 -12.50 -11.29 18.57
CA LYS A 160 -11.28 -11.76 19.25
C LYS A 160 -10.00 -11.41 18.46
N VAL A 161 -9.97 -11.62 17.14
CA VAL A 161 -8.81 -11.24 16.31
C VAL A 161 -8.57 -9.73 16.27
N ILE A 162 -9.63 -8.91 16.35
CA ILE A 162 -9.51 -7.46 16.50
C ILE A 162 -8.92 -7.12 17.87
N ASP A 163 -9.43 -7.72 18.95
CA ASP A 163 -9.04 -7.43 20.34
C ASP A 163 -7.57 -7.80 20.60
N THR A 164 -7.21 -9.07 20.35
CA THR A 164 -5.84 -9.59 20.53
C THR A 164 -4.83 -8.78 19.74
N LYS A 165 -5.16 -8.33 18.52
CA LYS A 165 -4.24 -7.51 17.70
C LYS A 165 -4.24 -6.04 18.06
N THR A 166 -5.37 -5.46 18.44
CA THR A 166 -5.43 -4.07 18.92
C THR A 166 -4.59 -3.92 20.18
N ALA A 167 -4.78 -4.79 21.16
CA ALA A 167 -3.98 -4.83 22.39
C ALA A 167 -2.47 -4.97 22.11
N GLN A 168 -2.07 -5.83 21.16
CA GLN A 168 -0.67 -5.98 20.77
C GLN A 168 -0.09 -4.77 20.02
N TRP A 169 -0.85 -4.12 19.13
CA TRP A 169 -0.28 -3.25 18.09
C TRP A 169 -0.70 -1.78 18.14
N ILE A 170 -1.73 -1.39 18.91
CA ILE A 170 -2.21 0.01 18.88
C ILE A 170 -1.18 1.00 19.40
N ASN A 171 -0.43 0.61 20.44
CA ASN A 171 0.62 1.43 21.06
C ASN A 171 2.01 1.24 20.41
N ASP A 172 2.15 0.39 19.39
CA ASP A 172 3.40 0.15 18.67
C ASP A 172 3.45 1.03 17.39
N PRO A 173 4.37 2.01 17.30
CA PRO A 173 4.46 2.91 16.13
C PRO A 173 4.80 2.19 14.81
N SER A 174 5.44 1.03 14.88
CA SER A 174 5.71 0.18 13.72
C SER A 174 4.52 -0.70 13.35
N MET A 175 3.69 -1.14 14.30
CA MET A 175 2.66 -2.15 14.06
C MET A 175 1.24 -1.60 13.93
N ASN A 176 0.89 -0.45 14.51
CA ASN A 176 -0.47 0.13 14.45
C ASN A 176 -0.99 0.25 12.99
N LYS A 177 -0.13 0.61 12.03
CA LYS A 177 -0.45 0.69 10.58
C LYS A 177 -0.93 -0.63 9.94
N PHE A 178 -0.78 -1.76 10.63
CA PHE A 178 -1.28 -3.07 10.20
C PHE A 178 -2.66 -3.43 10.76
N LEU A 179 -3.18 -2.69 11.75
CA LEU A 179 -4.56 -2.77 12.22
C LEU A 179 -5.51 -2.23 11.14
N ARG A 180 -5.90 -3.13 10.23
CA ARG A 180 -6.79 -2.91 9.09
C ARG A 180 -7.37 -4.23 8.57
N PRO A 181 -8.52 -4.25 7.89
CA PRO A 181 -9.19 -5.50 7.49
C PRO A 181 -8.35 -6.43 6.60
N GLU A 182 -7.56 -5.87 5.67
CA GLU A 182 -6.71 -6.67 4.77
C GLU A 182 -5.67 -7.52 5.52
N THR A 183 -5.18 -7.07 6.68
CA THR A 183 -4.17 -7.78 7.47
C THR A 183 -4.82 -8.75 8.44
N LEU A 184 -5.76 -8.25 9.25
CA LEU A 184 -6.41 -9.02 10.33
C LEU A 184 -7.16 -10.22 9.75
N PHE A 185 -7.93 -9.99 8.70
CA PHE A 185 -8.71 -11.03 8.00
C PHE A 185 -7.91 -11.63 6.82
N GLY A 186 -6.57 -11.49 6.85
CA GLY A 186 -5.64 -12.05 5.88
C GLY A 186 -5.47 -13.58 6.02
N THR A 187 -4.44 -14.14 5.39
CA THR A 187 -4.11 -15.59 5.49
C THR A 187 -3.60 -16.04 6.86
N LYS A 188 -3.42 -15.11 7.79
CA LYS A 188 -2.99 -15.37 9.18
C LYS A 188 -4.13 -15.37 10.21
N PHE A 189 -5.39 -15.19 9.79
CA PHE A 189 -6.54 -15.10 10.70
C PHE A 189 -6.59 -16.24 11.73
N GLU A 190 -6.47 -17.50 11.28
CA GLU A 190 -6.47 -18.67 12.17
C GLU A 190 -5.28 -18.66 13.16
N ALA A 191 -4.12 -18.17 12.72
CA ALA A 191 -2.98 -17.98 13.63
C ALA A 191 -3.24 -16.87 14.65
N TYR A 192 -3.94 -15.80 14.27
CA TYR A 192 -4.30 -14.71 15.18
C TYR A 192 -5.43 -15.09 16.15
N LEU A 193 -6.34 -15.97 15.75
CA LEU A 193 -7.43 -16.49 16.60
C LEU A 193 -6.90 -17.43 17.70
N ASN A 194 -5.86 -18.19 17.37
CA ASN A 194 -5.16 -19.13 18.25
C ASN A 194 -3.87 -18.55 18.89
N GLU A 195 -3.50 -17.30 18.59
CA GLU A 195 -2.54 -16.56 19.42
C GLU A 195 -3.20 -16.33 20.78
N GLY A 196 -2.92 -17.22 21.73
CA GLY A 196 -3.52 -17.18 23.06
C GLY A 196 -3.21 -15.87 23.76
N ASP A 197 -4.19 -15.39 24.53
CA ASP A 197 -4.10 -14.16 25.29
C ASP A 197 -2.91 -14.27 26.26
N THR A 198 -1.84 -13.50 25.99
CA THR A 198 -0.62 -13.52 26.81
C THR A 198 -0.80 -12.83 28.16
N SER A 199 -2.05 -12.56 28.57
CA SER A 199 -2.49 -12.55 29.95
C SER A 199 -2.39 -13.94 30.58
N LYS A 200 -1.15 -14.45 30.68
CA LYS A 200 -0.77 -15.08 31.95
C LYS A 200 -0.90 -13.97 32.97
N GLU A 201 -1.74 -14.15 34.00
CA GLU A 201 -1.75 -13.22 35.13
C GLU A 201 -0.31 -13.00 35.58
N SER A 202 0.13 -11.74 35.61
CA SER A 202 1.48 -11.42 36.00
C SER A 202 1.71 -11.92 37.41
N ALA A 203 2.97 -12.26 37.74
CA ALA A 203 3.34 -12.46 39.14
C ALA A 203 3.01 -11.22 39.99
N PHE A 204 2.89 -10.04 39.36
CA PHE A 204 2.36 -8.82 39.94
C PHE A 204 0.84 -8.84 40.17
N ASP A 205 0.03 -9.27 39.20
CA ASP A 205 -1.44 -9.29 39.31
C ASP A 205 -1.90 -10.31 40.36
N LEU A 206 -1.24 -11.47 40.40
CA LEU A 206 -1.43 -12.50 41.43
C LEU A 206 -0.99 -12.00 42.83
N TYR A 207 0.02 -11.14 42.90
CA TYR A 207 0.47 -10.52 44.16
C TYR A 207 -0.51 -9.46 44.65
N VAL A 208 -1.04 -8.61 43.77
CA VAL A 208 -2.05 -7.59 44.11
C VAL A 208 -3.34 -8.25 44.62
N LYS A 209 -3.82 -9.31 43.96
CA LYS A 209 -4.95 -10.13 44.44
C LYS A 209 -4.73 -10.83 45.78
N GLY A 210 -3.48 -10.90 46.27
CA GLY A 210 -3.11 -11.50 47.55
C GLY A 210 -2.98 -10.51 48.71
N LEU A 211 -3.36 -9.24 48.50
CA LEU A 211 -3.28 -8.15 49.49
C LEU A 211 -4.66 -7.59 49.90
N GLU A 212 -5.75 -8.09 49.31
CA GLU A 212 -7.15 -7.79 49.67
C GLU A 212 -7.75 -8.87 50.60
#